data_AF-A0A0A0M4U5-F1
#
_entry.id   AF-A0A0A0M4U5-F1
#
_cell.length_a   1.000
_cell.length_b   1.000
_cell.length_c   1.000
_cell.angle_alpha   90.00
_cell.angle_beta   90.00
_cell.angle_gamma   90.00
#
_symmetry.space_group_name_H-M   'P 1'
#
loop_
_entity.id
_entity.type
_entity.pdbx_description
1 polymer ?
#
loop_
_entity_poly.entity_id
_entity_poly.type
_entity_poly.pdbx_seq_one_letter_code
_entity_poly.pdbx_strand_id
1 'polypeptide(L)'
;PDGALLEGVEGGPRRGFDARMLLLEATGWDVPLRALPAWIRGLREPALGPARIEYGTDGLPRYMEQDGWRIQYHWPPAAGDGTRAGPVLPDRVEATRGEARVRLVVDEWMGVDG
;
A
#
# COMPACT_ATOMS: atom_id res chain seq x y z
N PRO A 1 -19.84 -15.58 -2.05
CA PRO A 1 -18.96 -14.40 -2.08
C PRO A 1 -18.52 -14.06 -0.66
N ASP A 2 -17.21 -14.16 -0.40
CA ASP A 2 -16.62 -13.78 0.88
C ASP A 2 -16.64 -12.25 0.97
N GLY A 3 -17.41 -11.72 1.93
CA GLY A 3 -17.51 -10.29 2.18
C GLY A 3 -16.21 -9.74 2.79
N ALA A 4 -16.19 -8.44 3.03
CA ALA A 4 -15.17 -7.78 3.81
C ALA A 4 -15.49 -7.85 5.30
N LEU A 5 -14.44 -7.98 6.12
CA LEU A 5 -14.47 -7.89 7.57
C LEU A 5 -13.53 -6.74 7.98
N LEU A 6 -14.05 -5.80 8.76
CA LEU A 6 -13.29 -4.72 9.38
C LEU A 6 -13.21 -4.96 10.88
N GLU A 7 -12.01 -5.03 11.43
CA GLU A 7 -11.73 -5.24 12.86
C GLU A 7 -10.84 -4.12 13.40
N GLY A 8 -10.73 -4.01 14.73
CA GLY A 8 -9.88 -3.00 15.38
C GLY A 8 -10.44 -1.57 15.37
N VAL A 9 -11.68 -1.38 14.89
CA VAL A 9 -12.42 -0.11 14.98
C VAL A 9 -13.29 -0.04 16.23
N GLU A 10 -13.57 1.18 16.69
CA GLU A 10 -14.51 1.40 17.80
C GLU A 10 -15.90 0.83 17.45
N GLY A 11 -16.52 0.17 18.44
CA GLY A 11 -17.78 -0.55 18.25
C GLY A 11 -17.64 -2.00 17.76
N GLY A 12 -16.41 -2.50 17.56
CA GLY A 12 -16.13 -3.90 17.27
C GLY A 12 -16.18 -4.28 15.78
N PRO A 13 -16.08 -5.59 15.47
CA PRO A 13 -16.00 -6.08 14.09
C PRO A 13 -17.24 -5.74 13.25
N ARG A 14 -17.03 -5.35 11.99
CA ARG A 14 -18.09 -5.05 11.01
C ARG A 14 -17.93 -5.87 9.76
N ARG A 15 -19.03 -6.33 9.18
CA ARG A 15 -19.06 -7.13 7.94
C ARG A 15 -19.90 -6.45 6.89
N GLY A 16 -19.52 -6.61 5.64
CA GLY A 16 -20.22 -6.03 4.50
C GLY A 16 -19.67 -6.57 3.19
N PHE A 17 -20.28 -6.18 2.08
CA PHE A 17 -19.87 -6.67 0.76
C PHE A 17 -18.77 -5.84 0.11
N ASP A 18 -18.49 -4.63 0.63
CA ASP A 18 -17.49 -3.70 0.11
C ASP A 18 -16.60 -3.18 1.25
N ALA A 19 -15.32 -3.56 1.22
CA ALA A 19 -14.33 -3.15 2.21
C ALA A 19 -14.11 -1.63 2.25
N ARG A 20 -14.16 -0.96 1.09
CA ARG A 20 -13.98 0.50 1.02
C ARG A 20 -15.16 1.20 1.69
N MET A 21 -16.38 0.73 1.45
CA MET A 21 -17.57 1.27 2.11
C MET A 21 -17.55 1.03 3.62
N LEU A 22 -17.18 -0.17 4.08
CA LEU A 22 -17.04 -0.44 5.51
C LEU A 22 -16.04 0.51 6.18
N LEU A 23 -14.89 0.75 5.55
CA LEU A 23 -13.88 1.64 6.08
C LEU A 23 -14.39 3.09 6.12
N LEU A 24 -15.03 3.54 5.05
CA LEU A 24 -15.63 4.88 4.97
C LEU A 24 -16.68 5.09 6.06
N GLU A 25 -17.60 4.15 6.25
CA GLU A 25 -18.65 4.23 7.27
C GLU A 25 -18.09 4.18 8.70
N ALA A 26 -16.98 3.47 8.91
CA ALA A 26 -16.37 3.34 10.23
C ALA A 26 -15.45 4.48 10.62
N THR A 27 -14.79 5.13 9.66
CA THR A 27 -13.71 6.10 9.92
C THR A 27 -13.93 7.46 9.28
N GLY A 28 -14.86 7.58 8.34
CA GLY A 28 -15.00 8.75 7.47
C GLY A 28 -13.93 8.85 6.38
N TRP A 29 -12.98 7.89 6.32
CA TRP A 29 -11.87 7.94 5.37
C TRP A 29 -12.16 7.17 4.09
N ASP A 30 -12.01 7.86 2.97
CA ASP A 30 -12.05 7.25 1.65
C ASP A 30 -10.64 6.79 1.23
N VAL A 31 -10.33 5.53 1.50
CA VAL A 31 -9.06 4.89 1.11
C VAL A 31 -9.25 4.08 -0.18
N PRO A 32 -8.42 4.28 -1.22
CA PRO A 32 -8.53 3.54 -2.46
C PRO A 32 -7.89 2.14 -2.31
N LEU A 33 -8.61 1.21 -1.68
CA LEU A 33 -8.12 -0.15 -1.42
C LEU A 33 -7.62 -0.89 -2.68
N ARG A 34 -8.19 -0.57 -3.85
CA ARG A 34 -7.78 -1.14 -5.15
C ARG A 34 -6.39 -0.69 -5.61
N ALA A 35 -5.91 0.46 -5.14
CA ALA A 35 -4.60 0.98 -5.51
C ALA A 35 -3.46 0.39 -4.65
N LEU A 36 -3.80 -0.13 -3.46
CA LEU A 36 -2.81 -0.64 -2.51
C LEU A 36 -1.88 -1.72 -3.13
N PRO A 37 -2.35 -2.71 -3.92
CA PRO A 37 -1.45 -3.68 -4.53
C PRO A 37 -0.40 -3.07 -5.46
N ALA A 38 -0.76 -2.03 -6.23
CA ALA A 38 0.18 -1.33 -7.08
C ALA A 38 1.16 -0.50 -6.25
N TRP A 39 0.64 0.28 -5.30
CA TRP A 39 1.46 1.11 -4.42
C TRP A 39 2.45 0.29 -3.60
N ILE A 40 2.08 -0.89 -3.10
CA ILE A 40 2.97 -1.81 -2.39
C ILE A 40 4.18 -2.21 -3.24
N ARG A 41 4.00 -2.35 -4.56
CA ARG A 41 5.07 -2.69 -5.50
C ARG A 41 5.86 -1.47 -5.98
N GLY A 42 5.58 -0.27 -5.45
CA GLY A 42 6.18 0.97 -5.93
C GLY A 42 5.63 1.43 -7.28
N LEU A 43 4.47 0.92 -7.71
CA LEU A 43 3.84 1.22 -8.99
C LEU A 43 2.63 2.13 -8.81
N ARG A 44 2.36 2.96 -9.82
CA ARG A 44 1.13 3.76 -9.87
C ARG A 44 -0.08 2.88 -10.15
N GLU A 45 -1.25 3.25 -9.63
CA GLU A 45 -2.51 2.64 -10.03
C GLU A 45 -3.06 3.35 -11.28
N PRO A 46 -3.14 2.69 -12.45
CA PRO A 46 -3.54 3.36 -13.70
C PRO A 46 -4.90 4.05 -13.63
N ALA A 47 -5.86 3.49 -12.90
CA ALA A 47 -7.20 4.07 -12.80
C ALA A 47 -7.26 5.38 -12.00
N LEU A 48 -6.23 5.68 -11.18
CA LEU A 48 -6.14 6.92 -10.39
C LEU A 48 -5.45 8.07 -11.15
N GLY A 49 -5.02 7.85 -12.40
CA GLY A 49 -4.38 8.86 -13.23
C GLY A 49 -2.86 8.96 -13.03
N PRO A 50 -2.24 10.09 -13.40
CA PRO A 50 -0.78 10.23 -13.37
C PRO A 50 -0.24 10.21 -11.94
N ALA A 51 1.03 9.81 -11.81
CA ALA A 51 1.75 9.85 -10.55
C ALA A 51 3.10 10.56 -10.74
N ARG A 52 3.52 11.34 -9.75
CA ARG A 52 4.91 11.82 -9.62
C ARG A 52 5.66 10.84 -8.74
N ILE A 53 6.80 10.33 -9.22
CA ILE A 53 7.63 9.37 -8.48
C ILE A 53 9.04 9.93 -8.36
N GLU A 54 9.59 9.89 -7.16
CA GLU A 54 11.00 10.20 -6.88
C GLU A 54 11.72 8.92 -6.52
N TYR A 55 12.87 8.70 -7.14
CA TYR A 55 13.66 7.48 -7.00
C TYR A 55 14.93 7.75 -6.20
N GLY A 56 15.37 6.74 -5.44
CA GLY A 56 16.67 6.73 -4.80
C GLY A 56 17.80 6.43 -5.78
N THR A 57 19.04 6.47 -5.30
CA THR A 57 20.23 6.12 -6.08
C THR A 57 20.27 4.65 -6.51
N ASP A 58 19.50 3.79 -5.83
CA ASP A 58 19.30 2.39 -6.15
C ASP A 58 18.16 2.15 -7.17
N GLY A 59 17.55 3.21 -7.70
CA GLY A 59 16.47 3.12 -8.68
C GLY A 59 15.13 2.69 -8.09
N LEU A 60 15.00 2.63 -6.75
CA LEU A 60 13.75 2.28 -6.07
C LEU A 60 12.95 3.53 -5.67
N PRO A 61 11.61 3.55 -5.83
CA PRO A 61 10.76 4.67 -5.43
C PRO A 61 10.96 5.06 -3.97
N ARG A 62 11.28 6.30 -3.64
CA ARG A 62 11.31 6.80 -2.24
C ARG A 62 10.03 7.54 -1.88
N TYR A 63 9.43 8.16 -2.89
CA TYR A 63 8.22 8.93 -2.75
C TYR A 63 7.35 8.80 -4.00
N MET A 64 6.03 8.73 -3.81
CA MET A 64 5.05 8.83 -4.88
C MET A 64 3.92 9.76 -4.47
N GLU A 65 3.46 10.59 -5.41
CA GLU A 65 2.22 11.36 -5.28
C GLU A 65 1.24 10.93 -6.38
N GLN A 66 0.04 10.48 -6.00
CA GLN A 66 -1.03 10.06 -6.93
C GLN A 66 -2.40 10.32 -6.31
N ASP A 67 -3.33 10.97 -7.03
CA ASP A 67 -4.69 11.26 -6.55
C ASP A 67 -4.73 11.95 -5.15
N GLY A 68 -3.78 12.86 -4.93
CA GLY A 68 -3.61 13.57 -3.64
C GLY A 68 -3.04 12.73 -2.51
N TRP A 69 -2.76 11.44 -2.73
CA TRP A 69 -2.04 10.60 -1.79
C TRP A 69 -0.54 10.86 -1.87
N ARG A 70 0.09 10.92 -0.71
CA ARG A 70 1.55 10.93 -0.56
C ARG A 70 1.99 9.59 0.00
N ILE A 71 2.75 8.84 -0.78
CA ILE A 71 3.25 7.51 -0.46
C ILE A 71 4.76 7.59 -0.22
N GLN A 72 5.21 7.13 0.94
CA GLN A 72 6.61 7.03 1.32
C GLN A 72 7.01 5.56 1.43
N TYR A 73 8.23 5.27 0.99
CA TYR A 73 8.74 3.91 0.88
C TYR A 73 10.03 3.71 1.68
N HIS A 74 10.10 2.59 2.36
CA HIS A 74 11.36 2.03 2.87
C HIS A 74 11.60 0.67 2.21
N TRP A 75 12.81 0.50 1.68
CA TRP A 75 13.22 -0.73 1.01
C TRP A 75 14.32 -1.37 1.84
N PRO A 76 14.29 -2.70 1.99
CA PRO A 76 15.39 -3.40 2.62
C PRO A 76 16.67 -3.22 1.79
N PRO A 77 17.86 -3.34 2.41
CA PRO A 77 19.12 -3.36 1.67
C PRO A 77 19.10 -4.43 0.58
N ALA A 78 19.74 -4.15 -0.56
CA ALA A 78 19.93 -5.16 -1.59
C ALA A 78 20.62 -6.38 -0.99
N ALA A 79 20.06 -7.58 -1.19
CA ALA A 79 20.71 -8.83 -0.80
C ALA A 79 21.98 -8.98 -1.64
N GLY A 80 23.14 -8.79 -1.00
CA GLY A 80 24.45 -8.67 -1.66
C GLY A 80 25.00 -9.95 -2.28
N ASP A 81 24.29 -11.07 -2.18
CA ASP A 81 24.72 -12.39 -2.66
C ASP A 81 24.08 -12.82 -3.99
N GLY A 82 23.17 -12.01 -4.55
CA GLY A 82 22.50 -12.30 -5.82
C GLY A 82 21.58 -13.53 -5.79
N THR A 83 21.27 -14.09 -4.62
CA THR A 83 20.46 -15.31 -4.48
C THR A 83 18.95 -15.05 -4.38
N ARG A 84 18.53 -13.78 -4.28
CA ARG A 84 17.12 -13.43 -4.20
C ARG A 84 16.45 -13.58 -5.58
N ALA A 85 15.79 -14.72 -5.78
CA ALA A 85 14.90 -14.92 -6.92
C ALA A 85 13.60 -14.13 -6.70
N GLY A 86 13.52 -12.92 -7.24
CA GLY A 86 12.30 -12.11 -7.25
C GLY A 86 12.54 -10.60 -7.05
N PRO A 87 11.53 -9.76 -7.32
CA PRO A 87 11.62 -8.31 -7.09
C PRO A 87 11.84 -8.01 -5.61
N VAL A 88 12.72 -7.03 -5.31
CA VAL A 88 12.81 -6.46 -3.97
C VAL A 88 11.53 -5.68 -3.73
N LEU A 89 10.86 -5.95 -2.60
CA LEU A 89 9.66 -5.26 -2.18
C LEU A 89 9.96 -4.39 -0.94
N PRO A 90 9.17 -3.31 -0.72
CA PRO A 90 9.31 -2.50 0.48
C PRO A 90 9.01 -3.33 1.73
N ASP A 91 9.75 -3.09 2.80
CA ASP A 91 9.39 -3.59 4.15
C ASP A 91 8.42 -2.62 4.85
N ARG A 92 8.28 -1.39 4.31
CA ARG A 92 7.33 -0.39 4.80
C ARG A 92 6.83 0.51 3.69
N VAL A 93 5.52 0.71 3.69
CA VAL A 93 4.83 1.70 2.84
C VAL A 93 3.90 2.52 3.73
N GLU A 94 4.03 3.85 3.67
CA GLU A 94 3.11 4.77 4.36
C GLU A 94 2.44 5.68 3.34
N ALA A 95 1.11 5.61 3.25
CA ALA A 95 0.29 6.44 2.38
C ALA A 95 -0.58 7.38 3.20
N THR A 96 -0.61 8.66 2.85
CA THR A 96 -1.37 9.69 3.56
C THR A 96 -2.17 10.58 2.62
N ARG A 97 -3.38 10.96 3.02
CA ARG A 97 -4.22 11.98 2.36
C ARG A 97 -5.10 12.68 3.39
N GLY A 98 -4.79 13.94 3.70
CA GLY A 98 -5.44 14.66 4.81
C GLY A 98 -5.19 13.92 6.14
N GLU A 99 -6.26 13.57 6.83
CA GLU A 99 -6.20 12.80 8.10
C GLU A 99 -6.10 11.28 7.90
N ALA A 100 -6.37 10.78 6.69
CA ALA A 100 -6.28 9.36 6.40
C ALA A 100 -4.81 8.92 6.32
N ARG A 101 -4.47 7.87 7.06
CA ARG A 101 -3.14 7.24 7.04
C ARG A 101 -3.27 5.73 6.91
N VAL A 102 -2.60 5.16 5.92
CA VAL A 102 -2.40 3.73 5.73
C VAL A 102 -0.93 3.43 5.94
N ARG A 103 -0.61 2.47 6.81
CA ARG A 103 0.77 2.02 7.04
C ARG A 103 0.83 0.50 6.94
N LEU A 104 1.61 0.02 5.98
CA LEU A 104 1.98 -1.39 5.86
C LEU A 104 3.40 -1.56 6.37
N VAL A 105 3.60 -2.53 7.25
CA VAL A 105 4.91 -3.02 7.69
C VAL A 105 4.93 -4.51 7.39
N VAL A 106 5.94 -4.97 6.65
CA VAL A 106 6.05 -6.36 6.21
C VAL A 106 7.32 -6.97 6.78
N ASP A 107 7.15 -8.01 7.58
CA ASP A 107 8.27 -8.76 8.16
C ASP A 107 8.86 -9.75 7.13
N GLU A 108 8.01 -10.41 6.33
CA GLU A 108 8.45 -11.35 5.30
C GLU A 108 7.50 -11.37 4.10
N TRP A 109 8.08 -11.43 2.90
CA TRP A 109 7.35 -11.62 1.64
C TRP A 109 7.48 -13.08 1.20
N MET A 110 6.38 -13.83 1.13
CA MET A 110 6.37 -15.18 0.56
C MET A 110 5.92 -15.12 -0.90
N GLY A 111 6.79 -15.55 -1.82
CA GLY A 111 6.47 -15.84 -3.22
C GLY A 111 5.68 -14.75 -3.95
N VAL A 112 6.34 -13.67 -4.36
CA VAL A 112 5.79 -12.80 -5.40
C VAL A 112 6.20 -13.34 -6.76
N ASP A 113 5.34 -14.16 -7.34
CA ASP A 113 5.46 -14.49 -8.76
C ASP A 113 5.25 -13.20 -9.58
N GLY A 114 6.15 -12.98 -10.54
CA GLY A 114 6.26 -11.77 -11.36
C GLY A 114 5.18 -11.62 -12.43
#